data_AF-A0A1V6H9P3-F1
#
_entry.id   AF-A0A1V6H9P3-F1
#
_cell.length_a   1.000
_cell.length_b   1.000
_cell.length_c   1.000
_cell.angle_alpha   90.00
_cell.angle_beta   90.00
_cell.angle_gamma   90.00
#
_symmetry.space_group_name_H-M   'P 1'
#
loop_
_entity.id
_entity.type
_entity.pdbx_description
1 polymer ?
#
loop_
_entity_poly.entity_id
_entity_poly.type
_entity_poly.pdbx_seq_one_letter_code
_entity_poly.pdbx_strand_id
1 'polypeptide(L)'
;MYDESIMGGKALELVYSDDISAFHVTGDTLVSDKQLGLMGALGGLVPKLEQTIAHADSLIMSVNGLTRSNEMKNGLKSFEYTMADLRQTSAKLKLMMNNQVPTILDNVNQVTGDLRKVSDDLKQMALLDMYNNLDKTIANLQIFSDNLNKNDGTLGLLLNDKALYNNLTETASSANLLMVDLKQNPKRYVHFSLFGAKEKKDKKSATKEAKK
;
A
#
# COMPACT_ATOMS: atom_id res chain seq x y z
N MET A 1 16.87 -18.85 -50.92
CA MET A 1 15.80 -19.88 -50.94
C MET A 1 14.75 -19.50 -49.90
N TYR A 2 13.48 -19.47 -50.29
CA TYR A 2 12.36 -19.06 -49.43
C TYR A 2 11.19 -20.04 -49.53
N ASP A 3 10.25 -19.95 -48.59
CA ASP A 3 9.04 -20.78 -48.58
C ASP A 3 7.94 -20.11 -49.40
N GLU A 4 7.41 -20.81 -50.41
CA GLU A 4 6.38 -20.30 -51.33
C GLU A 4 4.97 -20.37 -50.71
N SER A 5 4.77 -21.27 -49.74
CA SER A 5 3.49 -21.47 -49.05
C SER A 5 3.69 -21.89 -47.59
N ILE A 6 2.70 -21.60 -46.75
CA ILE A 6 2.65 -21.94 -45.32
C ILE A 6 2.74 -23.46 -45.10
N MET A 7 2.22 -24.27 -46.03
CA MET A 7 2.13 -25.72 -45.91
C MET A 7 3.27 -26.48 -46.62
N GLY A 8 4.24 -25.75 -47.19
CA GLY A 8 5.39 -26.34 -47.88
C GLY A 8 5.48 -25.97 -49.37
N GLY A 9 6.72 -25.89 -49.85
CA GLY A 9 7.14 -25.40 -51.16
C GLY A 9 8.42 -24.60 -51.02
N LYS A 10 9.49 -24.94 -51.75
CA LYS A 10 10.78 -24.25 -51.69
C LYS A 10 11.03 -23.57 -53.03
N ALA A 11 11.19 -22.25 -53.00
CA ALA A 11 11.48 -21.48 -54.19
C ALA A 11 12.89 -20.87 -54.11
N LEU A 12 13.52 -20.75 -55.27
CA LEU A 12 14.77 -20.02 -55.45
C LEU A 12 14.42 -18.68 -56.10
N GLU A 13 14.79 -17.60 -55.43
CA GLU A 13 14.78 -16.27 -56.01
C GLU A 13 16.21 -15.95 -56.46
N LEU A 14 16.36 -15.60 -57.74
CA LEU A 14 17.60 -15.05 -58.26
C LEU A 14 17.50 -13.53 -58.14
N VAL A 15 18.26 -12.97 -57.19
CA VAL A 15 18.39 -11.53 -57.03
C VAL A 15 19.59 -11.09 -57.86
N TYR A 16 19.31 -10.35 -58.93
CA TYR A 16 20.36 -9.81 -59.79
C TYR A 16 20.96 -8.55 -59.15
N SER A 17 22.28 -8.44 -59.19
CA SER A 17 22.97 -7.19 -58.85
C SER A 17 22.80 -6.19 -59.99
N ASP A 18 22.68 -4.90 -59.66
CA ASP A 18 22.72 -3.81 -60.66
C ASP A 18 24.15 -3.58 -61.20
N ASP A 19 25.16 -4.20 -60.59
CA ASP A 19 26.55 -4.15 -61.04
C ASP A 19 26.83 -5.18 -62.15
N ILE A 20 27.15 -4.67 -63.34
CA ILE A 20 27.42 -5.46 -64.57
C ILE A 20 28.92 -5.62 -64.86
N SER A 21 29.81 -5.26 -63.93
CA SER A 21 31.26 -5.26 -64.15
C SER A 21 31.90 -6.66 -64.11
N ALA A 22 31.23 -7.66 -63.52
CA ALA A 22 31.70 -9.03 -63.43
C ALA A 22 30.55 -10.02 -63.65
N PHE A 23 30.73 -10.96 -64.59
CA PHE A 23 29.77 -12.02 -64.88
C PHE A 23 30.29 -13.36 -64.38
N HIS A 24 29.39 -14.17 -63.83
CA HIS A 24 29.68 -15.56 -63.51
C HIS A 24 29.83 -16.40 -64.79
N VAL A 25 30.77 -17.33 -64.78
CA VAL A 25 31.02 -18.26 -65.88
C VAL A 25 30.39 -19.63 -65.60
N THR A 26 30.19 -20.42 -66.64
CA THR A 26 29.62 -21.78 -66.53
C THR A 26 30.48 -22.65 -65.63
N GLY A 27 29.88 -23.15 -64.54
CA GLY A 27 30.55 -23.93 -63.51
C GLY A 27 30.76 -23.17 -62.19
N ASP A 28 30.51 -21.85 -62.17
CA ASP A 28 30.57 -21.05 -60.95
C ASP A 28 29.48 -21.44 -59.94
N THR A 29 29.80 -21.24 -58.66
CA THR A 29 28.86 -21.43 -57.55
C THR A 29 28.33 -20.08 -57.07
N LEU A 30 27.01 -19.89 -57.15
CA LEU A 30 26.35 -18.68 -56.65
C LEU A 30 26.23 -18.72 -55.12
N VAL A 31 26.51 -17.59 -54.47
CA VAL A 31 26.29 -17.44 -53.03
C VAL A 31 24.78 -17.35 -52.77
N SER A 32 24.27 -18.22 -51.92
CA SER A 32 22.85 -18.26 -51.56
C SER A 32 22.64 -17.90 -50.09
N ASP A 33 21.54 -17.21 -49.79
CA ASP A 33 21.03 -17.06 -48.42
C ASP A 33 19.67 -17.78 -48.25
N LYS A 34 19.38 -18.19 -47.02
CA LYS A 34 18.16 -18.91 -46.65
C LYS A 34 17.28 -18.01 -45.78
N GLN A 35 16.09 -17.69 -46.28
CA GLN A 35 15.14 -16.87 -45.54
C GLN A 35 14.25 -17.75 -44.65
N LEU A 36 13.99 -17.29 -43.42
CA LEU A 36 13.11 -17.99 -42.49
C LEU A 36 11.66 -17.88 -42.95
N GLY A 37 11.05 -19.00 -43.36
CA GLY A 37 9.65 -19.05 -43.75
C GLY A 37 8.67 -18.96 -42.57
N LEU A 38 7.38 -18.78 -42.87
CA LEU A 38 6.32 -18.57 -41.86
C LEU A 38 6.20 -19.71 -40.84
N MET A 39 6.35 -20.97 -41.26
CA MET A 39 6.36 -22.11 -40.33
C MET A 39 7.62 -22.14 -39.45
N GLY A 40 8.76 -21.66 -39.95
CA GLY A 40 9.96 -21.47 -39.13
C GLY A 40 9.77 -20.35 -38.10
N ALA A 41 9.10 -19.27 -38.49
CA ALA A 41 8.75 -18.18 -37.57
C ALA A 41 7.74 -18.61 -36.49
N LEU A 42 6.68 -19.34 -36.86
CA LEU A 42 5.72 -19.93 -35.93
C LEU A 42 6.36 -20.97 -35.02
N GLY A 43 7.24 -21.82 -35.56
CA GLY A 43 8.05 -22.77 -34.79
C GLY A 43 8.95 -22.09 -33.76
N GLY A 44 9.39 -20.85 -34.00
CA GLY A 44 10.10 -20.03 -33.01
C GLY A 44 9.21 -19.38 -31.96
N LEU A 45 7.89 -19.28 -32.21
CA LEU A 45 6.90 -18.74 -31.26
C LEU A 45 6.35 -19.81 -30.32
N VAL A 46 6.18 -21.05 -30.79
CA VAL A 46 5.66 -22.16 -29.97
C VAL A 46 6.46 -22.34 -28.68
N PRO A 47 7.81 -22.42 -28.69
CA PRO A 47 8.60 -22.53 -27.46
C PRO A 47 8.44 -21.32 -26.52
N LYS A 48 8.26 -20.12 -27.07
CA LYS A 48 8.02 -18.90 -26.27
C LYS A 48 6.65 -18.93 -25.60
N LEU A 49 5.63 -19.45 -26.29
CA LEU A 49 4.30 -19.64 -25.74
C LEU A 49 4.30 -20.73 -24.65
N GLU A 50 5.00 -21.85 -24.88
CA GLU A 50 5.18 -22.91 -23.88
C GLU A 50 5.87 -22.38 -22.62
N GLN A 51 6.95 -21.60 -22.77
CA GLN A 51 7.63 -20.94 -21.64
C GLN A 51 6.70 -19.97 -20.92
N THR A 52 5.92 -19.17 -21.65
CA THR A 52 4.97 -18.22 -21.05
C THR A 52 3.89 -18.94 -20.24
N ILE A 53 3.37 -20.06 -20.76
CA ILE A 53 2.38 -20.90 -20.06
C ILE A 53 3.00 -21.51 -18.80
N ALA A 54 4.23 -22.03 -18.89
CA ALA A 54 4.95 -22.60 -17.74
C ALA A 54 5.24 -21.55 -16.65
N HIS A 55 5.59 -20.31 -17.05
CA HIS A 55 5.76 -19.20 -16.12
C HIS A 55 4.45 -18.79 -15.46
N ALA A 56 3.35 -18.78 -16.22
CA ALA A 56 2.01 -18.51 -15.67
C ALA A 56 1.62 -19.57 -14.62
N ASP A 57 1.87 -20.85 -14.88
CA ASP A 57 1.61 -21.93 -13.92
C ASP A 57 2.45 -21.78 -12.64
N SER A 58 3.74 -21.47 -12.79
CA SER A 58 4.65 -21.22 -11.66
C SER A 58 4.21 -20.02 -10.80
N LEU A 59 3.69 -18.95 -11.42
CA LEU A 59 3.12 -17.80 -10.72
C LEU A 59 1.84 -18.18 -9.98
N ILE A 60 0.95 -18.95 -10.61
CA ILE A 60 -0.27 -19.45 -9.97
C ILE A 60 0.08 -20.32 -8.75
N MET A 61 1.07 -21.19 -8.87
CA MET A 61 1.57 -21.99 -7.74
C MET A 61 2.16 -21.13 -6.63
N SER A 62 2.95 -20.11 -6.98
CA SER A 62 3.57 -19.19 -6.01
C SER A 62 2.52 -18.36 -5.26
N VAL A 63 1.50 -17.84 -5.97
CA VAL A 63 0.37 -17.12 -5.37
C VAL A 63 -0.47 -18.05 -4.48
N ASN A 64 -0.76 -19.26 -4.95
CA ASN A 64 -1.44 -20.27 -4.12
C ASN A 64 -0.61 -20.64 -2.89
N GLY A 65 0.72 -20.71 -3.02
CA GLY A 65 1.66 -20.96 -1.93
C GLY A 65 1.65 -19.85 -0.89
N LEU A 66 1.77 -18.59 -1.30
CA LEU A 66 1.69 -17.41 -0.43
C LEU A 66 0.35 -17.33 0.31
N THR A 67 -0.76 -17.52 -0.41
CA THR A 67 -2.10 -17.48 0.16
C THR A 67 -2.32 -18.57 1.21
N ARG A 68 -1.68 -19.73 1.03
CA ARG A 68 -1.76 -20.87 1.96
C ARG A 68 -0.65 -20.88 3.01
N SER A 69 0.29 -19.95 2.94
CA SER A 69 1.44 -19.88 3.82
C SER A 69 1.02 -19.58 5.26
N ASN A 70 1.82 -20.03 6.22
CA ASN A 70 1.53 -19.79 7.63
C ASN A 70 1.74 -18.32 7.99
N GLU A 71 2.65 -17.62 7.32
CA GLU A 71 2.92 -16.19 7.49
C GLU A 71 1.70 -15.38 7.10
N MET A 72 1.08 -15.68 5.95
CA MET A 72 -0.15 -15.01 5.51
C MET A 72 -1.30 -15.30 6.47
N LYS A 73 -1.51 -16.56 6.87
CA LYS A 73 -2.54 -16.91 7.86
C LYS A 73 -2.34 -16.20 9.20
N ASN A 74 -1.10 -16.14 9.69
CA ASN A 74 -0.76 -15.49 10.94
C ASN A 74 -0.93 -13.98 10.84
N GLY A 75 -0.47 -13.35 9.76
CA GLY A 75 -0.68 -11.92 9.50
C GLY A 75 -2.17 -11.58 9.44
N LEU A 76 -2.95 -12.43 8.77
CA LEU A 76 -4.40 -12.25 8.69
C LEU A 76 -5.08 -12.38 10.06
N LYS A 77 -4.62 -13.32 10.89
CA LYS A 77 -5.11 -13.51 12.26
C LYS A 77 -4.73 -12.34 13.18
N SER A 78 -3.51 -11.83 13.09
CA SER A 78 -3.06 -10.66 13.86
C SER A 78 -3.85 -9.40 13.50
N PHE A 79 -4.15 -9.21 12.22
CA PHE A 79 -4.99 -8.10 11.77
C PHE A 79 -6.44 -8.24 12.27
N GLU A 80 -7.01 -9.45 12.25
CA GLU A 80 -8.33 -9.72 12.84
C GLU A 80 -8.37 -9.36 14.32
N TYR A 81 -7.36 -9.76 15.10
CA TYR A 81 -7.23 -9.35 16.50
C TYR A 81 -7.10 -7.83 16.66
N THR A 82 -6.27 -7.19 15.83
CA THR A 82 -6.09 -5.74 15.86
C THR A 82 -7.41 -5.01 15.59
N MET A 83 -8.21 -5.46 14.62
CA MET A 83 -9.52 -4.86 14.32
C MET A 83 -10.54 -5.12 15.43
N ALA A 84 -10.51 -6.30 16.05
CA ALA A 84 -11.34 -6.61 17.21
C ALA A 84 -11.02 -5.70 18.40
N ASP A 85 -9.73 -5.53 18.71
CA ASP A 85 -9.24 -4.65 19.77
C ASP A 85 -9.55 -3.19 19.47
N LEU A 86 -9.40 -2.76 18.21
CA LEU A 86 -9.75 -1.41 17.77
C LEU A 86 -11.24 -1.14 17.95
N ARG A 87 -12.11 -2.09 17.58
CA ARG A 87 -13.57 -1.98 17.77
C ARG A 87 -13.93 -1.89 19.25
N GLN A 88 -13.33 -2.74 20.10
CA GLN A 88 -13.57 -2.71 21.54
C GLN A 88 -13.08 -1.40 22.17
N THR A 89 -11.88 -0.97 21.80
CA THR A 89 -11.28 0.28 22.29
C THR A 89 -12.12 1.48 21.87
N SER A 90 -12.57 1.52 20.61
CA SER A 90 -13.42 2.59 20.09
C SER A 90 -14.79 2.64 20.79
N ALA A 91 -15.39 1.48 21.06
CA ALA A 91 -16.62 1.41 21.84
C ALA A 91 -16.42 1.86 23.29
N LYS A 92 -15.32 1.45 23.94
CA LYS A 92 -14.99 1.89 25.31
C LYS A 92 -14.70 3.38 25.36
N LEU A 93 -13.96 3.91 24.38
CA LEU A 93 -13.71 5.33 24.21
C LEU A 93 -15.02 6.09 24.08
N LYS A 94 -15.93 5.64 23.20
CA LYS A 94 -17.27 6.21 23.07
C LYS A 94 -18.03 6.25 24.40
N LEU A 95 -17.99 5.18 25.19
CA LEU A 95 -18.64 5.16 26.50
C LEU A 95 -18.00 6.13 27.49
N MET A 96 -16.67 6.19 27.54
CA MET A 96 -15.93 7.12 28.38
C MET A 96 -16.26 8.58 28.02
N MET A 97 -16.25 8.92 26.72
CA MET A 97 -16.54 10.26 26.23
C MET A 97 -17.98 10.68 26.51
N ASN A 98 -18.95 9.76 26.44
CA ASN A 98 -20.36 10.10 26.69
C ASN A 98 -20.73 10.16 28.19
N ASN A 99 -20.03 9.41 29.05
CA ASN A 99 -20.47 9.24 30.44
C ASN A 99 -19.46 9.77 31.47
N GLN A 100 -18.17 9.51 31.28
CA GLN A 100 -17.14 9.83 32.27
C GLN A 100 -16.59 11.23 32.09
N VAL A 101 -16.32 11.65 30.85
CA VAL A 101 -15.77 12.98 30.56
C VAL A 101 -16.70 14.11 31.02
N PRO A 102 -18.02 14.08 30.73
CA PRO A 102 -18.92 15.13 31.21
C PRO A 102 -18.93 15.23 32.74
N THR A 103 -18.89 14.09 33.44
CA THR A 103 -18.82 14.03 34.90
C THR A 103 -17.52 14.63 35.44
N ILE A 104 -16.38 14.35 34.78
CA ILE A 104 -15.08 14.93 35.16
C ILE A 104 -15.10 16.45 34.95
N LEU A 105 -15.62 16.93 33.83
CA LEU A 105 -15.73 18.35 33.53
C LEU A 105 -16.64 19.06 34.54
N ASP A 106 -17.76 18.45 34.91
CA ASP A 106 -18.64 18.99 35.94
C ASP A 106 -17.94 19.08 37.30
N ASN A 107 -17.23 18.03 37.73
CA ASN A 107 -16.43 18.05 38.96
C ASN A 107 -15.35 19.13 38.94
N VAL A 108 -14.65 19.31 37.80
CA VAL A 108 -13.65 20.38 37.65
C VAL A 108 -14.31 21.75 37.79
N ASN A 109 -15.48 21.96 37.19
CA ASN A 109 -16.22 23.22 37.31
C ASN A 109 -16.69 23.47 38.76
N GLN A 110 -17.17 22.43 39.46
CA GLN A 110 -17.56 22.52 40.87
C GLN A 110 -16.37 22.89 41.76
N VAL A 111 -15.25 22.16 41.65
CA VAL A 111 -14.02 22.44 42.40
C VAL A 111 -13.51 23.85 42.11
N THR A 112 -13.50 24.27 40.84
CA THR A 112 -13.11 25.63 40.46
C THR A 112 -14.03 26.67 41.09
N GLY A 113 -15.33 26.38 41.19
CA GLY A 113 -16.32 27.21 41.88
C GLY A 113 -16.07 27.32 43.39
N ASP A 114 -15.79 26.21 44.05
CA ASP A 114 -15.52 26.20 45.49
C ASP A 114 -14.19 26.84 45.84
N LEU A 115 -13.15 26.62 45.03
CA LEU A 115 -11.88 27.33 45.17
C LEU A 115 -12.04 28.84 44.99
N ARG A 116 -12.95 29.30 44.12
CA ARG A 116 -13.25 30.74 43.97
C ARG A 116 -13.82 31.33 45.25
N LYS A 117 -14.77 30.64 45.90
CA LYS A 117 -15.32 31.08 47.20
C LYS A 117 -14.23 31.18 48.25
N VAL A 118 -13.37 30.15 48.34
CA VAL A 118 -12.22 30.16 49.27
C VAL A 118 -11.28 31.32 48.94
N SER A 119 -10.98 31.56 47.66
CA SER A 119 -10.14 32.68 47.24
C SER A 119 -10.73 34.04 47.67
N ASP A 120 -12.04 34.22 47.51
CA ASP A 120 -12.75 35.42 47.92
C ASP A 120 -12.71 35.64 49.45
N ASP A 121 -12.77 34.57 50.24
CA ASP A 121 -12.61 34.63 51.71
C ASP A 121 -11.16 35.01 52.09
N LEU A 122 -10.15 34.42 51.42
CA LEU A 122 -8.75 34.74 51.67
C LEU A 122 -8.39 36.19 51.33
N LYS A 123 -9.03 36.76 50.30
CA LYS A 123 -8.90 38.17 49.94
C LYS A 123 -9.36 39.08 51.08
N GLN A 124 -10.43 38.71 51.79
CA GLN A 124 -10.94 39.45 52.93
C GLN A 124 -10.03 39.35 54.17
N MET A 125 -9.27 38.26 54.31
CA MET A 125 -8.32 38.03 55.40
C MET A 125 -6.94 38.68 55.19
N ALA A 126 -6.75 39.44 54.10
CA ALA A 126 -5.48 40.09 53.72
C ALA A 126 -4.29 39.11 53.53
N LEU A 127 -4.54 37.83 53.23
CA LEU A 127 -3.51 36.83 52.92
C LEU A 127 -3.11 36.87 51.44
N LEU A 128 -2.49 37.99 51.03
CA LEU A 128 -2.26 38.35 49.62
C LEU A 128 -1.47 37.29 48.81
N ASP A 129 -0.41 36.70 49.39
CA ASP A 129 0.40 35.70 48.67
C ASP A 129 -0.38 34.41 48.39
N MET A 130 -1.19 33.96 49.35
CA MET A 130 -2.00 32.76 49.19
C MET A 130 -3.16 33.00 48.22
N TYR A 131 -3.81 34.16 48.30
CA TYR A 131 -4.80 34.61 47.33
C TYR A 131 -4.24 34.61 45.90
N ASN A 132 -3.09 35.24 45.67
CA ASN A 132 -2.49 35.34 44.34
C ASN A 132 -2.13 33.98 43.75
N ASN A 133 -1.66 33.02 44.57
CA ASN A 133 -1.34 31.67 44.11
C ASN A 133 -2.61 30.85 43.81
N LEU A 134 -3.64 30.99 44.64
CA LEU A 134 -4.91 30.31 44.45
C LEU A 134 -5.65 30.85 43.21
N ASP A 135 -5.68 32.17 43.03
CA ASP A 135 -6.27 32.85 41.87
C ASP A 135 -5.63 32.38 40.55
N LYS A 136 -4.30 32.30 40.50
CA LYS A 136 -3.57 31.71 39.36
C LYS A 136 -3.96 30.26 39.10
N THR A 137 -4.14 29.46 40.15
CA THR A 137 -4.53 28.05 40.03
C THR A 137 -5.94 27.93 39.46
N ILE A 138 -6.89 28.74 39.95
CA ILE A 138 -8.26 28.82 39.45
C ILE A 138 -8.26 29.24 37.98
N ALA A 139 -7.50 30.28 37.63
CA ALA A 139 -7.38 30.74 36.24
C ALA A 139 -6.84 29.64 35.31
N ASN A 140 -5.82 28.89 35.75
CA ASN A 140 -5.28 27.77 34.98
C ASN A 140 -6.29 26.63 34.82
N LEU A 141 -7.06 26.30 35.87
CA LEU A 141 -8.12 25.29 35.80
C LEU A 141 -9.26 25.72 34.87
N GLN A 142 -9.62 27.00 34.89
CA GLN A 142 -10.61 27.59 33.98
C GLN A 142 -10.16 27.45 32.52
N ILE A 143 -8.93 27.87 32.21
CA ILE A 143 -8.34 27.74 30.86
C ILE A 143 -8.29 26.27 30.43
N PHE A 144 -7.89 25.37 31.33
CA PHE A 144 -7.85 23.94 31.05
C PHE A 144 -9.24 23.38 30.73
N SER A 145 -10.24 23.68 31.55
CA SER A 145 -11.64 23.26 31.33
C SER A 145 -12.19 23.83 30.00
N ASP A 146 -11.92 25.10 29.71
CA ASP A 146 -12.34 25.76 28.48
C ASP A 146 -11.70 25.12 27.25
N ASN A 147 -10.42 24.74 27.32
CA ASN A 147 -9.73 24.07 26.22
C ASN A 147 -10.27 22.66 25.95
N LEU A 148 -10.75 21.94 26.98
CA LEU A 148 -11.38 20.62 26.81
C LEU A 148 -12.79 20.73 26.19
N ASN A 149 -13.51 21.81 26.50
CA ASN A 149 -14.85 22.07 25.96
C ASN A 149 -14.85 22.61 24.53
N LYS A 150 -13.70 23.04 24.00
CA LYS A 150 -13.56 23.51 22.62
C LYS A 150 -13.26 22.36 21.67
N ASN A 151 -13.70 22.50 20.42
CA ASN A 151 -13.36 21.60 19.32
C ASN A 151 -11.97 21.90 18.72
N ASP A 152 -11.07 22.48 19.51
CA ASP A 152 -9.75 22.90 19.04
C ASP A 152 -8.69 21.85 19.38
N GLY A 153 -7.85 21.55 18.40
CA GLY A 153 -6.78 20.56 18.54
C GLY A 153 -7.28 19.12 18.70
N THR A 154 -6.35 18.18 18.80
CA THR A 154 -6.65 16.74 18.80
C THR A 154 -7.45 16.30 20.02
N LEU A 155 -7.18 16.86 21.20
CA LEU A 155 -7.89 16.50 22.42
C LEU A 155 -9.32 17.04 22.39
N GLY A 156 -9.52 18.30 22.00
CA GLY A 156 -10.85 18.88 21.83
C GLY A 156 -11.70 18.09 20.85
N LEU A 157 -11.15 17.74 19.68
CA LEU A 157 -11.83 16.87 18.71
C LEU A 157 -12.13 15.49 19.28
N LEU A 158 -11.19 14.86 19.99
CA LEU A 158 -11.41 13.54 20.59
C LEU A 158 -12.58 13.52 21.59
N LEU A 159 -12.70 14.57 22.40
CA LEU A 159 -13.72 14.66 23.45
C LEU A 159 -15.11 14.97 22.88
N ASN A 160 -15.15 15.79 21.84
CA ASN A 160 -16.39 16.40 21.37
C ASN A 160 -16.92 15.81 20.04
N ASP A 161 -16.07 15.16 19.24
CA ASP A 161 -16.47 14.61 17.94
C ASP A 161 -17.04 13.20 18.07
N LYS A 162 -18.38 13.11 17.96
CA LYS A 162 -19.07 11.82 17.99
C LYS A 162 -18.85 10.97 16.74
N ALA A 163 -18.60 11.61 15.60
CA ALA A 163 -18.38 10.91 14.34
C ALA A 163 -17.07 10.14 14.38
N LEU A 164 -16.03 10.69 15.01
CA LEU A 164 -14.71 10.04 15.12
C LEU A 164 -14.80 8.60 15.64
N TYR A 165 -15.33 8.41 16.85
CA TYR A 165 -15.37 7.07 17.46
C TYR A 165 -16.38 6.12 16.80
N ASN A 166 -17.45 6.66 16.18
CA ASN A 166 -18.38 5.87 15.39
C ASN A 166 -17.70 5.37 14.10
N ASN A 167 -16.98 6.25 13.41
CA ASN A 167 -16.25 5.94 12.19
C ASN A 167 -15.12 4.95 12.46
N LEU A 168 -14.40 5.05 13.58
CA LEU A 168 -13.40 4.04 13.94
C LEU A 168 -14.04 2.66 14.14
N THR A 169 -15.18 2.61 14.83
CA THR A 169 -15.91 1.35 15.07
C THR A 169 -16.38 0.74 13.75
N GLU A 170 -16.93 1.56 12.85
CA GLU A 170 -17.41 1.14 11.54
C GLU A 170 -16.25 0.72 10.62
N THR A 171 -15.14 1.47 10.64
CA THR A 171 -13.93 1.14 9.87
C THR A 171 -13.37 -0.20 10.31
N ALA A 172 -13.29 -0.46 11.62
CA ALA A 172 -12.85 -1.74 12.14
C ALA A 172 -13.79 -2.89 11.72
N SER A 173 -15.10 -2.64 11.69
CA SER A 173 -16.10 -3.60 11.22
C SER A 173 -15.94 -3.90 9.72
N SER A 174 -15.85 -2.85 8.90
CA SER A 174 -15.65 -2.93 7.46
C SER A 174 -14.33 -3.62 7.10
N ALA A 175 -13.24 -3.31 7.82
CA ALA A 175 -11.96 -3.96 7.66
C ALA A 175 -12.02 -5.45 7.99
N ASN A 176 -12.77 -5.83 9.04
CA ASN A 176 -13.02 -7.24 9.36
C ASN A 176 -13.82 -7.96 8.26
N LEU A 177 -14.83 -7.32 7.67
CA LEU A 177 -15.58 -7.88 6.55
C LEU A 177 -14.71 -8.08 5.31
N LEU A 178 -13.91 -7.06 4.95
CA LEU A 178 -12.93 -7.16 3.87
C LEU A 178 -11.95 -8.32 4.11
N MET A 179 -11.55 -8.52 5.36
CA MET A 179 -10.66 -9.61 5.74
C MET A 179 -11.28 -10.99 5.51
N VAL A 180 -12.54 -11.14 5.89
CA VAL A 180 -13.30 -12.38 5.64
C VAL A 180 -13.42 -12.62 4.13
N ASP A 181 -13.73 -11.58 3.35
CA ASP A 181 -13.82 -11.71 1.90
C ASP A 181 -12.45 -12.04 1.27
N LEU A 182 -11.36 -11.45 1.74
CA LEU A 182 -10.00 -11.78 1.30
C LEU A 182 -9.65 -13.26 1.58
N LYS A 183 -10.05 -13.78 2.75
CA LYS A 183 -9.86 -15.20 3.09
C LYS A 183 -10.65 -16.13 2.17
N GLN A 184 -11.87 -15.75 1.78
CA GLN A 184 -12.75 -16.55 0.93
C GLN A 184 -12.40 -16.42 -0.57
N ASN A 185 -12.00 -15.23 -1.00
CA ASN A 185 -11.82 -14.84 -2.40
C ASN A 185 -10.45 -14.18 -2.67
N PRO A 186 -9.32 -14.82 -2.33
CA PRO A 186 -7.99 -14.20 -2.42
C PRO A 186 -7.62 -13.78 -3.86
N LYS A 187 -8.14 -14.49 -4.88
CA LYS A 187 -7.93 -14.18 -6.30
C LYS A 187 -8.49 -12.81 -6.73
N ARG A 188 -9.45 -12.25 -5.99
CA ARG A 188 -10.02 -10.92 -6.28
C ARG A 188 -9.07 -9.78 -5.94
N TYR A 189 -8.10 -10.01 -5.07
CA TYR A 189 -7.24 -8.97 -4.49
C TYR A 189 -5.77 -9.08 -4.91
N VAL A 190 -5.37 -10.19 -5.52
CA VAL A 190 -4.00 -10.41 -5.99
C VAL A 190 -4.01 -10.52 -7.51
N HIS A 191 -3.52 -9.47 -8.19
CA HIS A 191 -3.34 -9.43 -9.64
C HIS A 191 -1.85 -9.39 -9.98
N PHE A 192 -1.42 -10.20 -10.95
CA PHE A 192 -0.04 -10.19 -11.46
C PHE A 192 -0.02 -9.75 -12.92
N SER A 193 0.99 -8.94 -13.28
CA SER A 193 1.28 -8.60 -14.67
C SER A 193 2.21 -9.68 -15.25
N LEU A 194 1.80 -10.28 -16.37
CA LEU A 194 2.61 -11.25 -17.13
C LEU A 194 3.68 -10.58 -17.99
N PHE A 195 3.69 -9.25 -18.05
CA PHE A 195 4.67 -8.48 -18.80
C PHE A 195 5.64 -7.85 -17.80
N GLY A 196 6.83 -8.46 -17.70
CA GLY A 196 7.85 -8.10 -16.72
C GLY A 196 8.28 -6.64 -16.81
N ALA A 197 8.41 -6.00 -15.64
CA ALA A 197 9.14 -4.75 -15.52
C ALA A 197 10.59 -5.00 -15.95
N LYS A 198 11.06 -4.27 -16.97
CA LYS A 198 12.47 -4.31 -17.39
C LYS A 198 13.35 -3.87 -16.22
N GLU A 199 14.12 -4.78 -15.65
CA GLU A 199 15.28 -4.43 -14.83
C GLU A 199 16.28 -3.66 -15.71
N LYS A 200 16.53 -2.39 -15.35
CA LYS A 200 17.67 -1.64 -15.89
C LYS A 200 18.93 -2.27 -15.32
N LYS A 201 19.67 -3.04 -16.14
CA LYS A 201 21.04 -3.45 -15.81
C LYS A 201 21.91 -2.21 -15.63
N ASP A 202 22.41 -2.02 -14.42
CA ASP A 202 23.43 -1.02 -14.09
C ASP A 202 24.69 -1.26 -14.94
N LYS A 203 25.01 -0.30 -15.81
CA LYS A 203 26.30 -0.24 -16.50
C LYS A 203 27.37 0.23 -15.50
N LYS A 204 28.00 -0.70 -14.79
CA LYS A 204 29.30 -0.47 -14.13
C LYS A 204 30.27 -1.62 -14.42
N SER A 205 30.92 -1.57 -15.58
CA SER A 205 32.35 -1.93 -15.72
C SER A 205 32.83 -1.67 -17.15
N ALA A 206 33.39 -0.48 -17.40
CA ALA A 206 34.32 -0.24 -18.52
C ALA A 206 35.03 1.10 -18.31
N THR A 207 35.79 1.24 -17.23
CA THR A 207 36.81 2.30 -17.12
C THR A 207 37.93 1.86 -16.19
N LYS A 208 38.60 0.77 -16.55
CA LYS A 208 39.96 0.46 -16.09
C LYS A 208 40.65 -0.26 -17.23
N GLU A 209 41.26 0.51 -18.14
CA GLU A 209 42.48 0.18 -18.89
C GLU A 209 42.70 1.25 -19.97
N ALA A 210 43.29 2.36 -19.56
CA ALA A 210 44.05 3.26 -20.43
C ALA A 210 44.96 4.13 -19.57
N LYS A 211 45.87 3.47 -18.83
CA LYS A 211 47.11 4.08 -18.35
C LYS A 211 48.20 3.02 -18.43
N LYS A 212 48.86 2.98 -19.57
CA LYS A 212 50.30 2.78 -19.66
C LYS A 212 50.81 3.47 -20.91
#